data_AF-Q9KJ58-F1
#
_entry.id   AF-Q9KJ58-F1
#
_cell.length_a   1.000
_cell.length_b   1.000
_cell.length_c   1.000
_cell.angle_alpha   90.00
_cell.angle_beta   90.00
_cell.angle_gamma   90.00
#
_symmetry.space_group_name_H-M   'P 1'
#
loop_
_entity.id
_entity.type
_entity.pdbx_description
1 polymer ?
#
loop_
_entity_poly.entity_id
_entity_poly.type
_entity_poly.pdbx_seq_one_letter_code
_entity_poly.pdbx_strand_id
1 'polypeptide(L)'
;MANSYGSIFPSNGYLAKRYGKTKVTISNTLSKLQDKGYINLEYQYSGREIEKRFIYPCLNKLNGGIKENFNTPKRNLYGGIKENFKDNISTNKSINKSNNNISDKSDKEFDLETRFNNLWKIYPNKKGKPKALLAYKRAVKSGTTDEEIKTGLENYLEEIRVKNTQQNYIKHGSTWFNGKGWEDDYDLMPIQNQTYKNNKVVKGAPEWSNPQTKKDREYMTDEEVEALINGLGNP
;
A
#
# COMPACT_ATOMS: atom_id res chain seq x y z
N MET A 1 -21.42 -8.34 41.44
CA MET A 1 -22.62 -9.11 41.05
C MET A 1 -23.28 -8.41 39.87
N ALA A 2 -23.82 -9.17 38.91
CA ALA A 2 -24.75 -8.65 37.91
C ALA A 2 -26.14 -8.52 38.54
N ASN A 3 -26.97 -7.60 38.03
CA ASN A 3 -28.37 -7.51 38.44
C ASN A 3 -29.18 -8.70 37.86
N SER A 4 -30.45 -8.82 38.23
CA SER A 4 -31.38 -9.84 37.72
C SER A 4 -31.52 -9.85 36.19
N TYR A 5 -31.15 -8.76 35.52
CA TYR A 5 -31.17 -8.60 34.06
C TYR A 5 -29.83 -8.94 33.39
N GLY A 6 -28.85 -9.46 34.14
CA GLY A 6 -27.54 -9.84 33.59
C GLY A 6 -26.64 -8.66 33.22
N SER A 7 -27.00 -7.43 33.60
CA SER A 7 -26.19 -6.24 33.35
C SER A 7 -25.32 -5.88 34.56
N ILE A 8 -24.15 -5.31 34.26
CA ILE A 8 -23.20 -4.81 35.27
C ILE A 8 -22.94 -3.33 35.02
N PHE A 9 -22.78 -2.55 36.09
CA PHE A 9 -22.54 -1.10 36.02
C PHE A 9 -21.23 -0.65 36.72
N PRO A 10 -20.08 -1.30 36.45
CA PRO A 10 -18.83 -0.91 37.09
C PRO A 10 -18.31 0.43 36.54
N SER A 11 -17.84 1.29 37.45
CA SER A 11 -17.16 2.54 37.08
C SER A 11 -15.80 2.26 36.43
N ASN A 12 -15.33 3.18 35.59
CA ASN A 12 -13.98 3.08 35.00
C ASN A 12 -12.88 3.02 36.07
N GLY A 13 -13.07 3.73 37.19
CA GLY A 13 -12.14 3.68 38.32
C GLY A 13 -12.08 2.31 38.99
N TYR A 14 -13.23 1.66 39.19
CA TYR A 14 -13.29 0.31 39.75
C TYR A 14 -12.59 -0.71 38.85
N LEU A 15 -12.87 -0.69 37.54
CA LEU A 15 -12.22 -1.58 36.57
C LEU A 15 -10.72 -1.31 36.47
N ALA A 16 -10.31 -0.04 36.48
CA ALA A 16 -8.91 0.36 36.47
C ALA A 16 -8.14 -0.26 37.65
N LYS A 17 -8.70 -0.15 38.86
CA LYS A 17 -8.11 -0.75 40.07
C LYS A 17 -8.07 -2.28 39.99
N ARG A 18 -9.16 -2.91 39.54
CA ARG A 18 -9.25 -4.38 39.47
C ARG A 18 -8.27 -5.02 38.48
N TYR A 19 -8.03 -4.36 37.35
CA TYR A 19 -7.18 -4.88 36.28
C TYR A 19 -5.78 -4.25 36.24
N GLY A 20 -5.45 -3.34 37.17
CA GLY A 20 -4.17 -2.62 37.18
C GLY A 20 -3.95 -1.80 35.91
N LYS A 21 -5.00 -1.19 35.37
CA LYS A 21 -4.96 -0.40 34.12
C LYS A 21 -5.38 1.04 34.38
N THR A 22 -5.02 1.95 33.47
CA THR A 22 -5.48 3.35 33.55
C THR A 22 -6.97 3.45 33.19
N LYS A 23 -7.66 4.47 33.72
CA LYS A 23 -9.06 4.76 33.38
C LYS A 23 -9.26 4.93 31.86
N VAL A 24 -8.30 5.54 31.18
CA VAL A 24 -8.29 5.74 29.72
C VAL A 24 -8.19 4.40 28.99
N THR A 25 -7.30 3.50 29.43
CA THR A 25 -7.17 2.16 28.86
C THR A 25 -8.47 1.36 29.01
N ILE A 26 -9.12 1.45 30.17
CA ILE A 26 -10.43 0.80 30.38
C ILE A 26 -11.48 1.36 29.43
N SER A 27 -11.56 2.70 29.29
CA SER A 27 -12.50 3.33 28.35
C SER A 27 -12.28 2.83 26.92
N ASN A 28 -11.03 2.89 26.43
CA ASN A 28 -10.68 2.43 25.10
C ASN A 28 -10.95 0.93 24.91
N THR A 29 -10.72 0.12 25.93
CA THR A 29 -10.99 -1.33 25.88
C THR A 29 -12.48 -1.61 25.78
N LEU A 30 -13.30 -0.90 26.56
CA LEU A 30 -14.75 -1.05 26.49
C LEU A 30 -15.31 -0.64 25.13
N SER A 31 -14.83 0.48 24.56
CA SER A 31 -15.18 0.86 23.17
C SER A 31 -14.79 -0.24 22.18
N LYS A 32 -13.56 -0.77 22.27
CA LYS A 32 -13.11 -1.87 21.39
C LYS A 32 -13.95 -3.15 21.55
N LEU A 33 -14.40 -3.46 22.76
CA LEU A 33 -15.24 -4.63 23.01
C LEU A 33 -16.64 -4.43 22.42
N GLN A 34 -17.16 -3.20 22.46
CA GLN A 34 -18.41 -2.83 21.78
C GLN A 34 -18.27 -2.89 20.26
N ASP A 35 -17.20 -2.33 19.69
CA ASP A 35 -16.94 -2.35 18.24
C ASP A 35 -16.83 -3.77 17.68
N LYS A 36 -16.27 -4.68 18.48
CA LYS A 36 -16.15 -6.11 18.14
C LYS A 36 -17.43 -6.90 18.41
N GLY A 37 -18.47 -6.28 18.96
CA GLY A 37 -19.73 -6.95 19.27
C GLY A 37 -19.59 -8.02 20.34
N TYR A 38 -18.82 -7.75 21.40
CA TYR A 38 -18.77 -8.61 22.60
C TYR A 38 -19.62 -8.08 23.77
N ILE A 39 -19.84 -6.76 23.79
CA ILE A 39 -20.68 -6.10 24.80
C ILE A 39 -21.51 -5.00 24.14
N ASN A 40 -22.67 -4.71 24.70
CA ASN A 40 -23.43 -3.49 24.42
C ASN A 40 -23.29 -2.52 25.61
N LEU A 41 -23.12 -1.23 25.33
CA LEU A 41 -22.98 -0.18 26.34
C LEU A 41 -24.15 0.80 26.22
N GLU A 42 -24.88 1.01 27.32
CA GLU A 42 -25.90 2.06 27.43
C GLU A 42 -25.47 3.08 28.49
N TYR A 43 -25.83 4.35 28.26
CA TYR A 43 -25.46 5.46 29.11
C TYR A 43 -26.71 6.17 29.61
N GLN A 44 -26.76 6.40 30.93
CA GLN A 44 -27.75 7.25 31.59
C GLN A 44 -27.07 8.56 31.96
N TYR A 45 -27.66 9.67 31.53
CA TYR A 45 -27.13 11.02 31.73
C TYR A 45 -27.92 11.75 32.81
N SER A 46 -27.21 12.53 33.62
CA SER A 46 -27.80 13.55 34.48
C SER A 46 -27.28 14.91 34.01
N GLY A 47 -28.06 15.58 33.16
CA GLY A 47 -27.63 16.77 32.45
C GLY A 47 -26.54 16.49 31.40
N ARG A 48 -25.38 17.13 31.53
CA ARG A 48 -24.22 16.97 30.61
C ARG A 48 -23.23 15.88 31.03
N GLU A 49 -23.45 15.26 32.18
CA GLU A 49 -22.56 14.23 32.72
C GLU A 49 -23.18 12.83 32.60
N ILE A 50 -22.32 11.84 32.42
CA ILE A 50 -22.72 10.43 32.43
C ILE A 50 -22.85 10.00 33.89
N GLU A 51 -24.08 9.76 34.33
CA GLU A 51 -24.37 9.31 35.70
C GLU A 51 -24.05 7.82 35.84
N LYS A 52 -24.52 7.00 34.89
CA LYS A 52 -24.37 5.54 34.94
C LYS A 52 -24.13 4.98 33.55
N ARG A 53 -23.36 3.89 33.50
CA ARG A 53 -23.16 3.09 32.28
C ARG A 53 -23.53 1.64 32.56
N PHE A 54 -24.41 1.10 31.76
CA PHE A 54 -24.79 -0.30 31.78
C PHE A 54 -23.99 -1.07 30.73
N ILE A 55 -23.41 -2.20 31.14
CA ILE A 55 -22.67 -3.11 30.28
C ILE A 55 -23.50 -4.38 30.17
N TYR A 56 -23.92 -4.71 28.95
CA TYR A 56 -24.66 -5.92 28.63
C TYR A 56 -23.76 -6.86 27.83
N PRO A 57 -23.56 -8.11 28.25
CA PRO A 57 -22.95 -9.12 27.38
C PRO A 57 -23.88 -9.35 26.18
N CYS A 58 -23.37 -9.22 24.95
CA CYS A 58 -24.18 -9.61 23.80
C CYS A 58 -24.02 -11.11 23.55
N LEU A 59 -25.06 -11.87 23.87
CA LEU A 59 -25.14 -13.33 23.68
C LEU A 59 -25.49 -13.70 22.23
N ASN A 60 -25.06 -12.89 21.25
CA ASN A 60 -25.56 -12.99 19.89
C ASN A 60 -25.18 -14.34 19.27
N LYS A 61 -26.17 -15.19 19.02
CA LYS A 61 -26.08 -16.54 18.42
C LYS A 61 -25.56 -16.55 16.97
N LEU A 62 -25.21 -15.40 16.40
CA LEU A 62 -24.88 -15.23 14.97
C LEU A 62 -23.41 -15.52 14.63
N ASN A 63 -22.51 -15.50 15.61
CA ASN A 63 -21.22 -16.18 15.49
C ASN A 63 -21.37 -17.47 16.26
N GLY A 64 -21.57 -18.60 15.55
CA GLY A 64 -21.74 -19.92 16.14
C GLY A 64 -20.86 -20.08 17.37
N GLY A 65 -21.48 -20.50 18.49
CA GLY A 65 -20.86 -20.50 19.82
C GLY A 65 -19.43 -20.99 19.79
N ILE A 66 -18.59 -20.54 20.74
CA ILE A 66 -17.19 -20.96 20.86
C ILE A 66 -17.12 -22.44 20.52
N LYS A 67 -16.63 -22.78 19.32
CA LYS A 67 -16.53 -24.18 18.92
C LYS A 67 -15.64 -24.79 19.97
N GLU A 68 -16.20 -25.70 20.76
CA GLU A 68 -15.43 -26.55 21.66
C GLU A 68 -14.24 -27.02 20.82
N ASN A 69 -13.01 -26.71 21.25
CA ASN A 69 -11.74 -27.13 20.65
C ASN A 69 -10.99 -26.19 19.67
N PHE A 70 -11.21 -24.87 19.64
CA PHE A 70 -10.36 -24.01 18.77
C PHE A 70 -8.97 -23.65 19.29
N ASN A 71 -8.64 -23.89 20.56
CA ASN A 71 -7.26 -23.79 21.10
C ASN A 71 -7.25 -24.15 22.59
N THR A 72 -7.61 -25.38 22.95
CA THR A 72 -7.24 -25.90 24.27
C THR A 72 -5.96 -26.70 24.07
N PRO A 73 -4.77 -26.16 24.38
CA PRO A 73 -3.60 -27.01 24.52
C PRO A 73 -3.95 -28.03 25.62
N LYS A 74 -3.77 -29.33 25.35
CA LYS A 74 -3.80 -30.32 26.43
C LYS A 74 -2.81 -29.84 27.49
N ARG A 75 -3.34 -29.50 28.66
CA ARG A 75 -2.55 -29.05 29.80
C ARG A 75 -1.80 -30.26 30.33
N ASN A 76 -0.65 -30.56 29.74
CA ASN A 76 0.38 -31.28 30.46
C ASN A 76 0.91 -30.31 31.51
N LEU A 77 0.26 -30.31 32.67
CA LEU A 77 0.83 -29.78 33.90
C LEU A 77 2.15 -30.52 34.11
N TYR A 78 3.28 -29.82 33.99
CA TYR A 78 4.42 -29.86 34.93
C TYR A 78 5.50 -28.91 34.39
N GLY A 79 5.69 -27.77 35.07
CA GLY A 79 6.81 -26.87 34.85
C GLY A 79 6.39 -25.41 34.68
N GLY A 80 6.69 -24.57 35.66
CA GLY A 80 6.37 -23.14 35.66
C GLY A 80 6.99 -22.37 34.49
N ILE A 81 6.29 -21.34 34.04
CA ILE A 81 6.76 -20.44 32.98
C ILE A 81 7.94 -19.63 33.52
N LYS A 82 9.13 -19.80 32.93
CA LYS A 82 10.28 -18.93 33.20
C LYS A 82 9.98 -17.52 32.69
N GLU A 83 10.20 -16.56 33.58
CA GLU A 83 10.28 -15.12 33.29
C GLU A 83 11.35 -14.89 32.20
N ASN A 84 11.04 -14.05 31.20
CA ASN A 84 11.86 -13.67 30.02
C ASN A 84 11.55 -14.33 28.66
N PHE A 85 10.27 -14.45 28.27
CA PHE A 85 9.93 -14.49 26.85
C PHE A 85 9.79 -13.08 26.29
N LYS A 86 10.82 -12.60 25.58
CA LYS A 86 10.72 -11.46 24.67
C LYS A 86 10.03 -11.92 23.40
N ASP A 87 8.74 -11.60 23.24
CA ASP A 87 8.05 -11.84 21.98
C ASP A 87 8.45 -10.75 20.96
N ASN A 88 9.31 -11.13 20.01
CA ASN A 88 9.59 -10.36 18.79
C ASN A 88 8.58 -10.69 17.68
N ILE A 89 7.28 -10.55 17.91
CA ILE A 89 6.31 -11.00 16.90
C ILE A 89 5.91 -9.84 15.98
N SER A 90 6.56 -9.85 14.81
CA SER A 90 6.10 -9.32 13.54
C SER A 90 4.57 -9.42 13.40
N THR A 91 3.88 -8.29 13.47
CA THR A 91 2.44 -8.24 13.23
C THR A 91 2.18 -8.21 11.73
N ASN A 92 1.95 -9.40 11.17
CA ASN A 92 1.24 -9.56 9.91
C ASN A 92 -0.10 -8.81 9.98
N LYS A 93 -0.20 -7.79 9.13
CA LYS A 93 -1.37 -6.93 8.94
C LYS A 93 -2.48 -7.74 8.25
N SER A 94 -3.26 -8.48 9.03
CA SER A 94 -4.56 -8.99 8.57
C SER A 94 -5.65 -8.02 9.01
N ILE A 95 -6.23 -7.33 8.03
CA ILE A 95 -7.26 -6.31 8.18
C ILE A 95 -8.60 -7.04 8.26
N ASN A 96 -9.08 -7.30 9.48
CA ASN A 96 -10.46 -7.73 9.68
C ASN A 96 -11.26 -6.54 10.20
N LYS A 97 -11.99 -5.90 9.27
CA LYS A 97 -12.83 -4.72 9.48
C LYS A 97 -14.18 -5.18 10.07
N SER A 98 -14.43 -4.87 11.33
CA SER A 98 -15.75 -5.06 11.99
C SER A 98 -16.54 -3.76 11.83
N ASN A 99 -17.68 -3.85 11.15
CA ASN A 99 -18.63 -2.75 10.93
C ASN A 99 -19.57 -2.65 12.13
N ASN A 100 -19.91 -1.43 12.57
CA ASN A 100 -21.16 -1.17 13.28
C ASN A 100 -21.69 0.24 12.96
N ASN A 101 -22.90 0.27 12.37
CA ASN A 101 -23.85 1.39 12.18
C ASN A 101 -23.47 2.57 11.26
N ILE A 102 -23.25 2.28 9.97
CA ILE A 102 -23.24 3.25 8.86
C ILE A 102 -23.96 2.62 7.63
N SER A 103 -25.14 1.99 7.78
CA SER A 103 -25.69 1.08 6.74
C SER A 103 -25.67 1.66 5.31
N ASP A 104 -26.18 2.88 5.08
CA ASP A 104 -26.30 3.36 3.69
C ASP A 104 -25.00 3.90 3.07
N LYS A 105 -24.01 4.28 3.88
CA LYS A 105 -22.73 4.82 3.40
C LYS A 105 -21.64 3.75 3.41
N SER A 106 -21.72 2.75 4.31
CA SER A 106 -20.83 1.59 4.26
C SER A 106 -21.12 0.74 3.04
N ASP A 107 -22.39 0.59 2.67
CA ASP A 107 -22.78 -0.23 1.53
C ASP A 107 -22.31 0.40 0.21
N LYS A 108 -22.44 1.73 0.08
CA LYS A 108 -21.87 2.48 -1.04
C LYS A 108 -20.35 2.45 -1.06
N GLU A 109 -19.68 2.55 0.09
CA GLU A 109 -18.22 2.45 0.15
C GLU A 109 -17.71 1.05 -0.18
N PHE A 110 -18.40 0.00 0.28
CA PHE A 110 -18.08 -1.39 0.01
C PHE A 110 -18.30 -1.73 -1.47
N ASP A 111 -19.38 -1.21 -2.06
CA ASP A 111 -19.66 -1.33 -3.48
C ASP A 111 -18.57 -0.65 -4.33
N LEU A 112 -18.18 0.58 -3.99
CA LEU A 112 -17.06 1.28 -4.67
C LEU A 112 -15.74 0.52 -4.58
N GLU A 113 -15.44 -0.06 -3.41
CA GLU A 113 -14.22 -0.84 -3.23
C GLU A 113 -14.26 -2.15 -4.04
N THR A 114 -15.44 -2.77 -4.17
CA THR A 114 -15.65 -3.96 -5.00
C THR A 114 -15.48 -3.65 -6.49
N ARG A 115 -16.10 -2.57 -6.97
CA ARG A 115 -15.94 -2.08 -8.35
C ARG A 115 -14.48 -1.77 -8.67
N PHE A 116 -13.81 -1.02 -7.80
CA PHE A 116 -12.36 -0.76 -7.93
C PHE A 116 -11.53 -2.04 -7.94
N ASN A 117 -11.84 -3.02 -7.08
CA ASN A 117 -11.09 -4.27 -7.02
C ASN A 117 -11.16 -5.05 -8.35
N ASN A 118 -12.27 -4.95 -9.09
CA ASN A 118 -12.38 -5.57 -10.41
C ASN A 118 -11.45 -4.90 -11.43
N LEU A 119 -11.39 -3.57 -11.45
CA LEU A 119 -10.43 -2.82 -12.28
C LEU A 119 -8.98 -3.08 -11.86
N TRP A 120 -8.72 -3.19 -10.55
CA TRP A 120 -7.39 -3.46 -10.03
C TRP A 120 -6.85 -4.85 -10.39
N LYS A 121 -7.74 -5.84 -10.60
CA LYS A 121 -7.34 -7.21 -10.98
C LYS A 121 -6.70 -7.25 -12.37
N ILE A 122 -7.16 -6.43 -13.31
CA ILE A 122 -6.67 -6.41 -14.70
C ILE A 122 -5.40 -5.54 -14.87
N TYR A 123 -5.09 -4.67 -13.91
CA TYR A 123 -3.93 -3.78 -14.03
C TYR A 123 -2.58 -4.53 -13.92
N PRO A 124 -1.63 -4.39 -14.86
CA PRO A 124 -0.38 -5.17 -14.89
C PRO A 124 0.62 -4.81 -13.77
N ASN A 125 0.81 -3.52 -13.46
CA ASN A 125 1.77 -3.06 -12.44
C ASN A 125 1.09 -2.59 -11.14
N LYS A 126 0.72 -3.55 -10.29
CA LYS A 126 -0.12 -3.35 -9.09
C LYS A 126 0.64 -2.76 -7.88
N LYS A 127 1.16 -1.53 -7.99
CA LYS A 127 1.81 -0.81 -6.89
C LYS A 127 0.99 0.36 -6.36
N GLY A 128 0.93 0.48 -5.03
CA GLY A 128 0.28 1.61 -4.35
C GLY A 128 -1.25 1.57 -4.30
N LYS A 129 -1.85 0.36 -4.23
CA LYS A 129 -3.31 0.15 -4.14
C LYS A 129 -4.10 1.14 -3.26
N PRO A 130 -3.70 1.48 -2.02
CA PRO A 130 -4.48 2.42 -1.20
C PRO A 130 -4.58 3.82 -1.79
N LYS A 131 -3.50 4.30 -2.45
CA LYS A 131 -3.50 5.61 -3.14
C LYS A 131 -4.37 5.56 -4.40
N ALA A 132 -4.35 4.44 -5.13
CA ALA A 132 -5.20 4.23 -6.30
C ALA A 132 -6.70 4.20 -5.94
N LEU A 133 -7.07 3.47 -4.87
CA LEU A 133 -8.45 3.42 -4.39
C LEU A 133 -8.97 4.81 -3.99
N LEU A 134 -8.13 5.61 -3.32
CA LEU A 134 -8.49 6.98 -2.94
C LEU A 134 -8.73 7.86 -4.18
N ALA A 135 -7.91 7.72 -5.22
CA ALA A 135 -8.07 8.43 -6.48
C ALA A 135 -9.35 8.02 -7.21
N TYR A 136 -9.64 6.71 -7.30
CA TYR A 136 -10.88 6.20 -7.86
C TYR A 136 -12.12 6.73 -7.13
N LYS A 137 -12.12 6.69 -5.78
CA LYS A 137 -13.22 7.26 -4.98
C LYS A 137 -13.43 8.75 -5.27
N ARG A 138 -12.35 9.51 -5.50
CA ARG A 138 -12.42 10.93 -5.88
C ARG A 138 -13.03 11.12 -7.27
N ALA A 139 -12.64 10.29 -8.24
CA ALA A 139 -13.14 10.34 -9.62
C ALA A 139 -14.66 10.06 -9.68
N VAL A 140 -15.12 9.00 -9.01
CA VAL A 140 -16.56 8.70 -8.96
C VAL A 140 -17.34 9.82 -8.25
N LYS A 141 -16.75 10.42 -7.19
CA LYS A 141 -17.35 11.57 -6.52
C LYS A 141 -17.41 12.82 -7.40
N SER A 142 -16.46 12.99 -8.33
CA SER A 142 -16.49 14.09 -9.31
C SER A 142 -17.41 13.82 -10.51
N GLY A 143 -18.05 12.65 -10.57
CA GLY A 143 -19.01 12.30 -11.63
C GLY A 143 -18.44 11.44 -12.76
N THR A 144 -17.18 11.02 -12.67
CA THR A 144 -16.61 10.05 -13.62
C THR A 144 -17.28 8.69 -13.42
N THR A 145 -17.71 8.10 -14.52
CA THR A 145 -18.36 6.78 -14.54
C THR A 145 -17.31 5.67 -14.48
N ASP A 146 -17.70 4.50 -13.97
CA ASP A 146 -16.80 3.35 -13.96
C ASP A 146 -16.47 2.86 -15.38
N GLU A 147 -17.40 3.08 -16.30
CA GLU A 147 -17.28 2.74 -17.71
C GLU A 147 -16.16 3.55 -18.37
N GLU A 148 -16.10 4.87 -18.16
CA GLU A 148 -15.01 5.72 -18.64
C GLU A 148 -13.64 5.24 -18.12
N ILE A 149 -13.56 4.94 -16.82
CA ILE A 149 -12.32 4.47 -16.20
C ILE A 149 -11.91 3.11 -16.77
N LYS A 150 -12.88 2.22 -17.01
CA LYS A 150 -12.65 0.91 -17.60
C LYS A 150 -12.17 1.01 -19.05
N THR A 151 -12.84 1.81 -19.88
CA THR A 151 -12.46 2.04 -21.29
C THR A 151 -11.08 2.66 -21.39
N GLY A 152 -10.77 3.68 -20.58
CA GLY A 152 -9.43 4.26 -20.53
C GLY A 152 -8.35 3.26 -20.10
N LEU A 153 -8.69 2.34 -19.18
CA LEU A 153 -7.79 1.26 -18.78
C LEU A 153 -7.57 0.25 -19.90
N GLU A 154 -8.61 -0.15 -20.63
CA GLU A 154 -8.51 -1.05 -21.79
C GLU A 154 -7.62 -0.44 -22.89
N ASN A 155 -7.82 0.84 -23.22
CA ASN A 155 -6.97 1.56 -24.18
C ASN A 155 -5.51 1.60 -23.74
N TYR A 156 -5.24 1.81 -22.45
CA TYR A 156 -3.89 1.78 -21.91
C TYR A 156 -3.24 0.39 -22.02
N LEU A 157 -4.01 -0.68 -21.78
CA LEU A 157 -3.52 -2.05 -21.93
C LEU A 157 -3.21 -2.40 -23.39
N GLU A 158 -4.04 -1.93 -24.32
CA GLU A 158 -3.77 -2.09 -25.75
C GLU A 158 -2.53 -1.32 -26.18
N GLU A 159 -2.31 -0.09 -25.69
CA GLU A 159 -1.05 0.63 -25.95
C GLU A 159 0.17 -0.17 -25.45
N ILE A 160 0.11 -0.70 -24.23
CA ILE A 160 1.20 -1.53 -23.68
C ILE A 160 1.46 -2.75 -24.57
N ARG A 161 0.39 -3.39 -25.06
CA ARG A 161 0.45 -4.56 -25.93
C ARG A 161 1.06 -4.22 -27.29
N VAL A 162 0.60 -3.14 -27.91
CA VAL A 162 1.00 -2.68 -29.24
C VAL A 162 2.44 -2.16 -29.26
N LYS A 163 2.83 -1.41 -28.22
CA LYS A 163 4.20 -0.88 -28.06
C LYS A 163 5.17 -1.89 -27.44
N ASN A 164 4.68 -3.06 -27.02
CA ASN A 164 5.44 -4.08 -26.31
C ASN A 164 6.26 -3.48 -25.14
N THR A 165 5.61 -2.61 -24.36
CA THR A 165 6.26 -1.86 -23.28
C THR A 165 6.71 -2.82 -22.19
N GLN A 166 8.00 -2.77 -21.82
CA GLN A 166 8.51 -3.61 -20.75
C GLN A 166 7.86 -3.25 -19.41
N GLN A 167 7.68 -4.25 -18.53
CA GLN A 167 6.95 -4.12 -17.26
C GLN A 167 7.46 -2.98 -16.35
N ASN A 168 8.76 -2.66 -16.42
CA ASN A 168 9.37 -1.61 -15.61
C ASN A 168 8.98 -0.19 -16.04
N TYR A 169 8.57 -0.01 -17.30
CA TYR A 169 8.11 1.27 -17.85
C TYR A 169 6.60 1.44 -17.79
N ILE A 170 5.86 0.38 -17.44
CA ILE A 170 4.42 0.48 -17.18
C ILE A 170 4.20 1.31 -15.91
N LYS A 171 3.37 2.36 -16.02
CA LYS A 171 3.02 3.25 -14.90
C LYS A 171 2.55 2.40 -13.71
N HIS A 172 2.94 2.77 -12.49
CA HIS A 172 2.37 2.13 -11.31
C HIS A 172 0.88 2.45 -11.24
N GLY A 173 0.05 1.48 -10.83
CA GLY A 173 -1.39 1.70 -10.75
C GLY A 173 -1.76 2.93 -9.93
N SER A 174 -1.09 3.16 -8.78
CA SER A 174 -1.26 4.40 -8.03
C SER A 174 -0.99 5.68 -8.83
N THR A 175 0.03 5.70 -9.70
CA THR A 175 0.34 6.85 -10.55
C THR A 175 -0.72 7.04 -11.62
N TRP A 176 -1.13 5.96 -12.29
CA TRP A 176 -2.14 6.01 -13.37
C TRP A 176 -3.51 6.48 -12.87
N PHE A 177 -4.00 5.92 -11.75
CA PHE A 177 -5.28 6.33 -11.18
C PHE A 177 -5.24 7.76 -10.60
N ASN A 178 -4.13 8.20 -10.00
CA ASN A 178 -4.02 9.58 -9.48
C ASN A 178 -3.89 10.62 -10.60
N GLY A 179 -3.21 10.27 -11.69
CA GLY A 179 -3.08 11.13 -12.88
C GLY A 179 -4.32 11.14 -13.77
N LYS A 180 -5.40 10.47 -13.36
CA LYS A 180 -6.61 10.28 -14.17
C LYS A 180 -6.31 9.72 -15.56
N GLY A 181 -5.51 8.66 -15.64
CA GLY A 181 -5.08 8.11 -16.92
C GLY A 181 -6.20 7.63 -17.86
N TRP A 182 -7.46 7.64 -17.45
CA TRP A 182 -8.59 7.44 -18.37
C TRP A 182 -8.93 8.68 -19.21
N GLU A 183 -8.44 9.86 -18.84
CA GLU A 183 -8.51 11.11 -19.61
C GLU A 183 -7.30 11.27 -20.56
N ASP A 184 -6.30 10.38 -20.48
CA ASP A 184 -5.12 10.40 -21.37
C ASP A 184 -5.47 9.85 -22.76
N ASP A 185 -4.90 10.44 -23.80
CA ASP A 185 -4.95 9.91 -25.17
C ASP A 185 -3.90 8.80 -25.37
N TYR A 186 -4.36 7.61 -25.76
CA TYR A 186 -3.48 6.46 -26.02
C TYR A 186 -3.32 6.21 -27.51
N ASP A 187 -2.07 6.13 -27.95
CA ASP A 187 -1.74 5.78 -29.33
C ASP A 187 -1.70 4.26 -29.50
N LEU A 188 -2.67 3.74 -30.26
CA LEU A 188 -2.83 2.32 -30.56
C LEU A 188 -2.08 1.90 -31.84
N MET A 189 -1.25 2.78 -32.41
CA MET A 189 -0.42 2.44 -33.55
C MET A 189 0.79 1.60 -33.11
N PRO A 190 1.11 0.49 -33.81
CA PRO A 190 2.32 -0.28 -33.56
C PRO A 190 3.55 0.58 -33.79
N ILE A 191 4.58 0.36 -32.96
CA ILE A 191 5.88 0.98 -33.17
C ILE A 191 6.35 0.58 -34.55
N GLN A 192 6.29 1.52 -35.49
CA GLN A 192 6.97 1.36 -36.76
C GLN A 192 8.46 1.34 -36.43
N ASN A 193 9.10 0.19 -36.66
CA ASN A 193 10.55 0.11 -36.64
C ASN A 193 11.05 1.12 -37.68
N GLN A 194 11.40 2.33 -37.23
CA GLN A 194 12.16 3.26 -38.03
C GLN A 194 13.48 2.54 -38.25
N THR A 195 13.59 1.87 -39.39
CA THR A 195 14.86 1.52 -39.96
C THR A 195 15.49 2.87 -40.29
N TYR A 196 16.17 3.44 -39.30
CA TYR A 196 17.08 4.53 -39.54
C TYR A 196 18.03 3.98 -40.59
N LYS A 197 17.87 4.40 -41.85
CA LYS A 197 18.91 4.21 -42.85
C LYS A 197 20.09 4.98 -42.26
N ASN A 198 20.97 4.26 -41.57
CA ASN A 198 22.20 4.77 -41.04
C ASN A 198 23.08 5.13 -42.24
N ASN A 199 22.74 6.21 -42.94
CA ASN A 199 23.70 7.01 -43.69
C ASN A 199 24.52 7.77 -42.64
N LYS A 200 25.20 7.00 -41.79
CA LYS A 200 26.19 7.54 -40.88
C LYS A 200 27.28 8.03 -41.81
N VAL A 201 27.26 9.32 -42.13
CA VAL A 201 28.39 9.99 -42.77
C VAL A 201 29.51 9.92 -41.73
N VAL A 202 30.30 8.85 -41.80
CA VAL A 202 31.53 8.75 -41.05
C VAL A 202 32.44 9.81 -41.64
N LYS A 203 32.39 11.01 -41.04
CA LYS A 203 33.44 12.00 -41.30
C LYS A 203 34.75 11.35 -40.87
N GLY A 204 35.69 11.23 -41.80
CA GLY A 204 37.04 10.77 -41.47
C GLY A 204 37.58 11.57 -40.28
N ALA A 205 38.42 10.94 -39.47
CA ALA A 205 39.04 11.61 -38.33
C ALA A 205 39.65 12.95 -38.79
N PRO A 206 39.48 14.05 -38.03
CA PRO A 206 40.09 15.33 -38.38
C PRO A 206 41.59 15.20 -38.60
N GLU A 207 42.16 16.05 -39.45
CA GLU A 207 43.58 15.98 -39.83
C GLU A 207 44.54 16.05 -38.62
N TRP A 208 44.13 16.74 -37.55
CA TRP A 208 44.86 16.82 -36.27
C TRP A 208 44.83 15.53 -35.44
N SER A 209 43.88 14.63 -35.68
CA SER A 209 43.76 13.33 -34.99
C SER A 209 44.68 12.27 -35.60
N ASN A 210 45.31 12.56 -36.75
CA ASN A 210 46.28 11.70 -37.35
C ASN A 210 47.64 12.00 -36.68
N PRO A 211 48.32 11.03 -36.05
CA PRO A 211 49.58 11.28 -35.36
C PRO A 211 50.57 11.93 -36.33
N GLN A 212 50.91 13.18 -36.02
CA GLN A 212 51.88 14.06 -36.68
C GLN A 212 52.75 13.37 -37.74
N THR A 213 52.40 13.53 -39.01
CA THR A 213 53.20 13.00 -40.13
C THR A 213 54.39 13.91 -40.40
N LYS A 214 55.60 13.45 -40.06
CA LYS A 214 56.93 13.76 -40.63
C LYS A 214 57.40 15.23 -40.81
N LYS A 215 56.52 16.24 -40.92
CA LYS A 215 56.86 17.66 -41.11
C LYS A 215 57.35 18.32 -39.82
N ASP A 216 56.85 17.89 -38.67
CA ASP A 216 57.30 18.42 -37.37
C ASP A 216 58.69 17.89 -36.98
N ARG A 217 59.20 16.84 -37.66
CA ARG A 217 60.57 16.34 -37.52
C ARG A 217 61.62 17.17 -38.27
N GLU A 218 61.22 18.14 -39.09
CA GLU A 218 62.16 18.97 -39.86
C GLU A 218 62.80 20.07 -39.00
N TYR A 219 62.26 20.33 -37.79
CA TYR A 219 62.72 21.39 -36.88
C TYR A 219 63.05 20.92 -35.46
N MET A 220 63.00 19.61 -35.19
CA MET A 220 63.33 19.04 -33.89
C MET A 220 64.69 18.35 -33.94
N THR A 221 65.49 18.59 -32.91
CA THR A 221 66.77 17.91 -32.73
C THR A 221 66.56 16.46 -32.29
N ASP A 222 67.53 15.58 -32.56
CA ASP A 222 67.43 14.15 -32.21
C ASP A 222 67.17 13.93 -30.70
N GLU A 223 67.67 14.82 -29.83
CA GLU A 223 67.44 14.78 -28.38
C GLU A 223 65.98 15.11 -27.99
N GLU A 224 65.34 16.05 -28.68
CA GLU A 224 63.94 16.42 -28.41
C GLU A 224 62.96 15.32 -28.85
N VAL A 225 63.32 14.58 -29.89
CA VAL A 225 62.54 13.43 -30.37
C VAL A 225 62.59 12.27 -29.37
N GLU A 226 63.77 11.98 -28.81
CA GLU A 226 63.93 10.97 -27.74
C GLU A 226 63.17 11.35 -26.47
N ALA A 227 63.19 12.63 -26.06
CA ALA A 227 62.45 13.10 -24.88
C ALA A 227 60.93 12.92 -25.00
N LEU A 228 60.37 13.10 -26.21
CA LEU A 228 58.93 12.90 -26.46
C LEU A 228 58.53 11.42 -26.47
N ILE A 229 59.39 10.54 -26.99
CA ILE A 229 59.15 9.09 -26.99
C ILE A 229 59.20 8.55 -25.56
N ASN A 230 60.14 9.06 -24.74
CA ASN A 230 60.33 8.63 -23.35
C ASN A 230 59.36 9.31 -22.36
N GLY A 231 58.75 10.45 -22.72
CA GLY A 231 57.80 11.20 -21.89
C GLY A 231 56.37 10.65 -21.89
N LEU A 232 56.01 9.75 -22.81
CA LEU A 232 54.72 9.03 -22.85
C LEU A 232 54.72 7.80 -21.93
N GLY A 233 55.31 7.95 -20.74
CA GLY A 233 55.17 7.02 -19.62
C GLY A 233 53.74 7.04 -19.11
N ASN A 234 52.99 6.03 -19.52
CA ASN A 234 51.61 5.71 -19.17
C ASN A 234 51.29 5.85 -17.66
N PRO A 235 50.30 6.64 -17.23
CA PRO A 235 49.72 6.52 -15.89
C PRO A 235 48.87 5.25 -15.72
#